data_AF-A0A5D4S8B7-F1
#
_entry.id   AF-A0A5D4S8B7-F1
#
_cell.length_a   1.000
_cell.length_b   1.000
_cell.length_c   1.000
_cell.angle_alpha   90.00
_cell.angle_beta   90.00
_cell.angle_gamma   90.00
#
_symmetry.space_group_name_H-M   'P 1'
#
loop_
_entity.id
_entity.type
_entity.pdbx_description
1 polymer ?
#
loop_
_entity_poly.entity_id
_entity_poly.type
_entity_poly.pdbx_seq_one_letter_code
_entity_poly.pdbx_strand_id
1 'polypeptide(L)'
;MKEGYGDFIRRNRIASGYTRQKELAEVSGISPATISRIEKEVQKPGVETLKELSKHLSSTSLKALLISCGYFEALEIEDSEDKHYINYHIEDRLLNVRLKSILETLSDKGQFKEEVKLDIFSMFEGNMIQWNSTDLFDDYYKVYLLTKEEEPDYYDEELEDEFKDYYNCENVYESVIKSTNHEWKELILSQLLELADRHNLKITQQTEMVDLSIVLNEPNLVYNGHQLTTQEVDMVKHILNAFVASKE
;
A
#
# COMPACT_ATOMS: atom_id res chain seq x y z
N MET A 1 6.53 11.21 -24.38
CA MET A 1 7.31 12.36 -23.86
C MET A 1 7.49 12.14 -22.38
N LYS A 2 8.68 12.42 -21.84
CA LYS A 2 8.99 12.30 -20.41
C LYS A 2 8.15 13.34 -19.64
N GLU A 3 7.46 12.93 -18.57
CA GLU A 3 6.75 13.85 -17.67
C GLU A 3 7.75 14.87 -17.12
N GLY A 4 7.43 16.16 -17.19
CA GLY A 4 8.23 17.23 -16.61
C GLY A 4 8.05 17.31 -15.09
N TYR A 5 8.99 17.95 -14.37
CA TYR A 5 8.85 18.19 -12.93
C TYR A 5 7.64 19.05 -12.60
N GLY A 6 7.24 19.96 -13.50
CA GLY A 6 6.05 20.79 -13.33
C GLY A 6 4.77 19.96 -13.28
N ASP A 7 4.63 19.01 -14.21
CA ASP A 7 3.51 18.08 -14.26
C ASP A 7 3.54 17.10 -13.07
N PHE A 8 4.72 16.61 -12.70
CA PHE A 8 4.91 15.77 -11.51
C PHE A 8 4.41 16.45 -10.23
N ILE A 9 4.80 17.71 -10.01
CA ILE A 9 4.38 18.48 -8.83
C ILE A 9 2.87 18.77 -8.88
N ARG A 10 2.32 19.11 -10.05
CA ARG A 10 0.89 19.35 -10.23
C ARG A 10 0.05 18.12 -9.91
N ARG A 11 0.45 16.95 -10.41
CA ARG A 11 -0.25 15.68 -10.17
C ARG A 11 -0.26 15.34 -8.68
N ASN A 12 0.88 15.49 -8.02
CA ASN A 12 0.98 15.24 -6.58
C ASN A 12 0.21 16.25 -5.74
N ARG A 13 0.14 17.52 -6.16
CA ARG A 13 -0.74 18.51 -5.53
C ARG A 13 -2.20 18.05 -5.54
N ILE A 14 -2.69 17.61 -6.70
CA ILE A 14 -4.08 17.14 -6.84
C ILE A 14 -4.31 15.87 -6.02
N ALA A 15 -3.38 14.90 -6.08
CA ALA A 15 -3.46 13.66 -5.31
C ALA A 15 -3.38 13.88 -3.79
N SER A 16 -2.74 14.96 -3.35
CA SER A 16 -2.69 15.38 -1.94
C SER A 16 -3.92 16.21 -1.51
N GLY A 17 -4.97 16.26 -2.34
CA GLY A 17 -6.26 16.91 -2.02
C GLY A 17 -6.37 18.39 -2.39
N TYR A 18 -5.33 19.00 -2.97
CA TYR A 18 -5.37 20.41 -3.37
C TYR A 18 -5.72 20.53 -4.85
N THR A 19 -6.98 20.83 -5.16
CA THR A 19 -7.45 20.99 -6.54
C THR A 19 -6.93 22.28 -7.19
N ARG A 20 -6.69 23.32 -6.40
CA ARG A 20 -6.22 24.64 -6.87
C ARG A 20 -4.83 24.96 -6.33
N GLN A 21 -4.01 25.64 -7.13
CA GLN A 21 -2.67 26.12 -6.71
C GLN A 21 -2.74 27.03 -5.46
N LYS A 22 -3.84 27.78 -5.30
CA LYS A 22 -4.07 28.64 -4.14
C LYS A 22 -4.18 27.84 -2.83
N GLU A 23 -4.74 26.64 -2.86
CA GLU A 23 -4.93 25.81 -1.66
C GLU A 23 -3.58 25.31 -1.13
N LEU A 24 -2.71 24.81 -2.01
CA LEU A 24 -1.35 24.44 -1.64
C LEU A 24 -0.53 25.66 -1.19
N ALA A 25 -0.74 26.82 -1.82
CA ALA A 25 -0.08 28.07 -1.44
C ALA A 25 -0.42 28.52 -0.02
N GLU A 26 -1.69 28.42 0.36
CA GLU A 26 -2.17 28.81 1.69
C GLU A 26 -1.52 27.95 2.80
N VAL A 27 -1.36 26.64 2.58
CA VAL A 27 -0.78 25.74 3.59
C VAL A 27 0.75 25.75 3.60
N SER A 28 1.40 25.90 2.45
CA SER A 28 2.87 25.86 2.34
C SER A 28 3.56 27.21 2.54
N GLY A 29 2.79 28.31 2.61
CA GLY A 29 3.36 29.66 2.66
C GLY A 29 4.07 30.11 1.36
N ILE A 30 4.02 29.31 0.29
CA ILE A 30 4.57 29.64 -1.02
C ILE A 30 3.52 30.38 -1.84
N SER A 31 3.87 31.51 -2.46
CA SER A 31 2.88 32.29 -3.22
C SER A 31 2.22 31.49 -4.36
N PRO A 32 0.92 31.69 -4.65
CA PRO A 32 0.25 31.02 -5.76
C PRO A 32 0.95 31.23 -7.12
N ALA A 33 1.53 32.42 -7.32
CA ALA A 33 2.30 32.75 -8.52
C ALA A 33 3.61 31.96 -8.64
N THR A 34 4.25 31.63 -7.51
CA THR A 34 5.44 30.77 -7.47
C THR A 34 5.07 29.33 -7.80
N ILE A 35 4.01 28.77 -7.17
CA ILE A 35 3.51 27.42 -7.49
C ILE A 35 3.13 27.32 -8.98
N SER A 36 2.44 28.34 -9.51
CA SER A 36 2.07 28.37 -10.94
C SER A 36 3.28 28.35 -11.87
N ARG A 37 4.35 29.07 -11.54
CA ARG A 37 5.60 29.08 -12.32
C ARG A 37 6.36 27.75 -12.21
N ILE A 38 6.31 27.09 -11.06
CA ILE A 38 6.88 25.76 -10.85
C ILE A 38 6.14 24.71 -11.69
N GLU A 39 4.82 24.65 -11.61
CA GLU A 39 4.01 23.68 -12.36
C GLU A 39 4.08 23.86 -13.88
N LYS A 40 4.37 25.08 -14.35
CA LYS A 40 4.58 25.39 -15.77
C LYS A 40 6.04 25.26 -16.22
N GLU A 41 6.93 24.85 -15.33
CA GLU A 41 8.37 24.76 -15.55
C GLU A 41 9.05 26.09 -15.97
N VAL A 42 8.37 27.21 -15.71
CA VAL A 42 8.92 28.56 -15.91
C VAL A 42 9.97 28.88 -14.85
N GLN A 43 9.83 28.28 -13.66
CA GLN A 43 10.76 28.45 -12.55
C GLN A 43 11.04 27.10 -11.88
N LYS A 44 12.31 26.71 -11.90
CA LYS A 44 12.79 25.55 -11.13
C LYS A 44 12.76 25.88 -9.61
N PRO A 45 12.07 25.10 -8.76
CA PRO A 45 12.02 25.35 -7.32
C PRO A 45 13.34 25.02 -6.64
N GLY A 46 13.81 25.84 -5.70
CA GLY A 46 15.00 25.51 -4.90
C GLY A 46 14.73 24.39 -3.89
N VAL A 47 15.80 23.81 -3.32
CA VAL A 47 15.72 22.72 -2.33
C VAL A 47 14.85 23.09 -1.13
N GLU A 48 14.98 24.30 -0.58
CA GLU A 48 14.15 24.76 0.54
C GLU A 48 12.66 24.90 0.17
N THR A 49 12.36 25.30 -1.07
CA THR A 49 10.99 25.32 -1.58
C THR A 49 10.44 23.89 -1.70
N LEU A 50 11.25 22.94 -2.15
CA LEU A 50 10.86 21.53 -2.24
C LEU A 50 10.65 20.90 -0.86
N LYS A 51 11.50 21.24 0.13
CA LYS A 51 11.31 20.86 1.53
C LYS A 51 9.96 21.34 2.04
N GLU A 52 9.62 22.60 1.79
CA GLU A 52 8.35 23.14 2.25
C GLU A 52 7.15 22.47 1.56
N LEU A 53 7.21 22.31 0.24
CA LEU A 53 6.16 21.61 -0.50
C LEU A 53 5.97 20.16 -0.01
N SER A 54 7.07 19.45 0.29
CA SER A 54 7.02 18.04 0.70
C SER A 54 6.26 17.79 2.00
N LYS A 55 6.18 18.79 2.89
CA LYS A 55 5.41 18.69 4.14
C LYS A 55 3.91 18.63 3.91
N HIS A 56 3.45 19.11 2.76
CA HIS A 56 2.02 19.24 2.44
C HIS A 56 1.60 18.30 1.31
N LEU A 57 2.52 17.83 0.48
CA LEU A 57 2.23 16.91 -0.61
C LEU A 57 2.28 15.45 -0.13
N SER A 58 1.22 14.96 0.52
CA SER A 58 1.12 13.60 1.08
C SER A 58 1.31 12.47 0.05
N SER A 59 1.13 12.73 -1.24
CA SER A 59 1.28 11.72 -2.29
C SER A 59 2.71 11.58 -2.84
N THR A 60 3.68 12.37 -2.36
CA THR A 60 5.09 12.31 -2.80
C THR A 60 6.05 12.62 -1.66
N SER A 61 7.32 12.27 -1.82
CA SER A 61 8.38 12.62 -0.89
C SER A 61 9.23 13.80 -1.37
N LEU A 62 9.95 14.43 -0.44
CA LEU A 62 10.99 15.42 -0.74
C LEU A 62 12.01 14.89 -1.76
N LYS A 63 12.44 13.63 -1.62
CA LYS A 63 13.40 13.01 -2.53
C LYS A 63 12.85 12.90 -3.96
N ALA A 64 11.60 12.47 -4.12
CA ALA A 64 10.98 12.40 -5.44
C ALA A 64 10.83 13.79 -6.09
N LEU A 65 10.52 14.81 -5.29
CA LEU A 65 10.53 16.20 -5.73
C LEU A 65 11.93 16.64 -6.18
N LEU A 66 12.96 16.35 -5.40
CA LEU A 66 14.35 16.69 -5.71
C LEU A 66 14.86 15.97 -6.97
N ILE A 67 14.54 14.68 -7.13
CA ILE A 67 14.88 13.90 -8.34
C ILE A 67 14.12 14.43 -9.56
N SER A 68 12.82 14.69 -9.43
CA SER A 68 12.02 15.24 -10.55
C SER A 68 12.62 16.55 -11.05
N CYS A 69 13.07 17.40 -10.12
CA CYS A 69 13.74 18.65 -10.42
C CYS A 69 15.22 18.47 -10.80
N GLY A 70 15.81 17.27 -10.79
CA GLY A 70 17.22 17.06 -11.14
C GLY A 70 18.19 17.73 -10.16
N TYR A 71 17.89 17.71 -8.86
CA TYR A 71 18.81 18.09 -7.77
C TYR A 71 19.62 16.90 -7.24
N PHE A 72 19.23 15.68 -7.59
CA PHE A 72 19.96 14.45 -7.30
C PHE A 72 20.27 13.77 -8.63
N GLU A 73 21.55 13.65 -8.98
CA GLU A 73 21.98 12.55 -9.85
C GLU A 73 22.02 11.28 -9.00
N ALA A 74 21.70 10.13 -9.62
CA ALA A 74 21.44 8.86 -8.93
C ALA A 74 22.66 8.21 -8.23
N LEU A 75 23.74 8.96 -7.99
CA LEU A 75 24.99 8.45 -7.48
C LEU A 75 25.56 9.42 -6.44
N GLU A 76 25.36 9.08 -5.17
CA GLU A 76 26.24 9.34 -4.00
C GLU A 76 25.36 9.19 -2.74
N ILE A 77 25.21 7.93 -2.28
CA ILE A 77 24.59 7.59 -1.01
C ILE A 77 25.71 7.38 0.00
N GLU A 78 26.12 8.45 0.67
CA GLU A 78 26.90 8.38 1.90
C GLU A 78 26.26 9.30 2.95
N ASP A 79 25.27 8.78 3.69
CA ASP A 79 25.18 9.03 5.14
C ASP A 79 24.15 8.12 5.84
N SER A 80 24.40 7.87 7.13
CA SER A 80 23.79 6.82 7.95
C SER A 80 22.29 6.95 8.25
N GLU A 81 21.67 8.11 7.99
CA GLU A 81 20.22 8.30 8.15
C GLU A 81 19.41 7.78 6.93
N ASP A 82 20.02 7.76 5.74
CA ASP A 82 19.35 7.34 4.49
C ASP A 82 19.23 5.82 4.34
N LYS A 83 20.11 5.04 4.98
CA LYS A 83 19.97 3.57 5.05
C LYS A 83 18.70 3.18 5.79
N HIS A 84 18.39 3.85 6.90
CA HIS A 84 17.20 3.57 7.68
C HIS A 84 15.92 3.88 6.88
N TYR A 85 15.92 4.97 6.11
CA TYR A 85 14.78 5.38 5.28
C TYR A 85 14.52 4.47 4.07
N ILE A 86 15.59 4.06 3.36
CA ILE A 86 15.47 3.08 2.26
C ILE A 86 15.03 1.73 2.80
N ASN A 87 15.59 1.31 3.94
CA ASN A 87 15.23 0.05 4.58
C ASN A 87 13.75 0.08 5.01
N TYR A 88 13.29 1.15 5.66
CA TYR A 88 11.89 1.31 6.06
C TYR A 88 10.91 1.26 4.89
N HIS A 89 11.20 1.93 3.76
CA HIS A 89 10.33 1.87 2.57
C HIS A 89 10.38 0.53 1.84
N ILE A 90 11.49 -0.20 1.93
CA ILE A 90 11.56 -1.57 1.44
C ILE A 90 10.72 -2.44 2.38
N GLU A 91 10.97 -2.39 3.69
CA GLU A 91 10.25 -3.14 4.72
C GLU A 91 8.75 -2.93 4.66
N ASP A 92 8.24 -1.70 4.54
CA ASP A 92 6.80 -1.46 4.41
C ASP A 92 6.22 -2.04 3.11
N ARG A 93 6.95 -1.96 2.00
CA ARG A 93 6.52 -2.60 0.74
C ARG A 93 6.51 -4.13 0.86
N LEU A 94 7.54 -4.69 1.46
CA LEU A 94 7.64 -6.12 1.74
C LEU A 94 6.51 -6.59 2.65
N LEU A 95 6.18 -5.79 3.65
CA LEU A 95 5.09 -6.03 4.58
C LEU A 95 3.73 -6.00 3.88
N ASN A 96 3.48 -5.02 3.00
CA ASN A 96 2.26 -4.97 2.19
C ASN A 96 2.13 -6.20 1.27
N VAL A 97 3.22 -6.64 0.65
CA VAL A 97 3.24 -7.86 -0.17
C VAL A 97 2.89 -9.10 0.66
N ARG A 98 3.47 -9.23 1.86
CA ARG A 98 3.17 -10.34 2.78
C ARG A 98 1.71 -10.33 3.22
N LEU A 99 1.20 -9.16 3.60
CA LEU A 99 -0.20 -8.97 3.97
C LEU A 99 -1.15 -9.36 2.85
N LYS A 100 -0.87 -8.94 1.61
CA LYS A 100 -1.66 -9.34 0.45
C LYS A 100 -1.63 -10.85 0.23
N SER A 101 -0.43 -11.45 0.27
CA SER A 101 -0.24 -12.89 0.08
C SER A 101 -0.98 -13.73 1.13
N ILE A 102 -0.96 -13.33 2.40
CA ILE A 102 -1.69 -14.07 3.44
C ILE A 102 -3.20 -13.91 3.28
N LEU A 103 -3.71 -12.73 2.92
CA LEU A 103 -5.15 -12.56 2.63
C LEU A 103 -5.60 -13.40 1.42
N GLU A 104 -4.77 -13.48 0.38
CA GLU A 104 -5.01 -14.36 -0.77
C GLU A 104 -5.02 -15.85 -0.34
N THR A 105 -4.17 -16.24 0.61
CA THR A 105 -4.14 -17.60 1.15
C THR A 105 -5.40 -17.93 1.97
N LEU A 106 -5.94 -16.94 2.66
CA LEU A 106 -7.16 -17.04 3.47
C LEU A 106 -8.44 -16.98 2.63
N SER A 107 -8.33 -16.71 1.32
CA SER A 107 -9.47 -16.56 0.41
C SER A 107 -9.48 -17.59 -0.71
N ASP A 108 -10.64 -17.74 -1.36
CA ASP A 108 -10.82 -18.39 -2.66
C ASP A 108 -11.56 -17.40 -3.57
N LYS A 109 -10.98 -17.10 -4.74
CA LYS A 109 -11.48 -16.08 -5.68
C LYS A 109 -11.78 -14.72 -5.04
N GLY A 110 -10.98 -14.32 -4.06
CA GLY A 110 -11.10 -13.04 -3.35
C GLY A 110 -12.09 -13.05 -2.18
N GLN A 111 -12.84 -14.13 -1.98
CA GLN A 111 -13.77 -14.30 -0.86
C GLN A 111 -13.13 -15.15 0.24
N PHE A 112 -13.22 -14.73 1.50
CA PHE A 112 -12.64 -15.51 2.59
C PHE A 112 -13.30 -16.88 2.73
N LYS A 113 -12.49 -17.89 3.05
CA LYS A 113 -12.99 -19.25 3.27
C LYS A 113 -13.88 -19.28 4.50
N GLU A 114 -14.89 -20.15 4.50
CA GLU A 114 -15.88 -20.22 5.58
C GLU A 114 -15.25 -20.48 6.95
N GLU A 115 -14.18 -21.30 7.00
CA GLU A 115 -13.47 -21.60 8.25
C GLU A 115 -12.84 -20.38 8.92
N VAL A 116 -12.43 -19.35 8.16
CA VAL A 116 -11.77 -18.15 8.69
C VAL A 116 -12.70 -16.94 8.77
N LYS A 117 -13.93 -17.06 8.25
CA LYS A 117 -14.85 -15.95 8.05
C LYS A 117 -15.13 -15.16 9.33
N LEU A 118 -15.44 -15.87 10.42
CA LEU A 118 -15.76 -15.26 11.71
C LEU A 118 -14.54 -14.59 12.36
N ASP A 119 -13.35 -15.18 12.19
CA ASP A 119 -12.12 -14.58 12.68
C ASP A 119 -11.79 -13.30 11.92
N ILE A 120 -11.98 -13.28 10.60
CA ILE A 120 -11.80 -12.08 9.77
C ILE A 120 -12.78 -10.98 10.19
N PHE A 121 -14.06 -11.31 10.35
CA PHE A 121 -15.05 -10.37 10.86
C PHE A 121 -14.62 -9.79 12.20
N SER A 122 -14.29 -10.65 13.16
CA SER A 122 -13.89 -10.25 14.51
C SER A 122 -12.60 -9.41 14.52
N MET A 123 -11.70 -9.62 13.55
CA MET A 123 -10.45 -8.89 13.45
C MET A 123 -10.63 -7.47 12.90
N PHE A 124 -11.57 -7.28 11.97
CA PHE A 124 -11.70 -6.03 11.21
C PHE A 124 -13.01 -5.27 11.45
N GLU A 125 -13.95 -5.83 12.21
CA GLU A 125 -15.18 -5.13 12.61
C GLU A 125 -14.86 -3.74 13.20
N GLY A 126 -15.65 -2.74 12.81
CA GLY A 126 -15.48 -1.35 13.19
C GLY A 126 -14.27 -0.63 12.56
N ASN A 127 -13.46 -1.31 11.76
CA ASN A 127 -12.27 -0.74 11.11
C ASN A 127 -12.39 -0.67 9.58
N MET A 128 -13.49 -1.16 9.00
CA MET A 128 -13.73 -1.13 7.56
C MET A 128 -14.16 0.27 7.09
N ILE A 129 -13.25 0.98 6.42
CA ILE A 129 -13.51 2.31 5.83
C ILE A 129 -14.26 2.15 4.50
N GLN A 130 -15.60 1.99 4.50
CA GLN A 130 -16.46 2.33 3.34
C GLN A 130 -17.87 2.84 3.73
N TRP A 131 -18.14 4.11 3.39
CA TRP A 131 -19.44 4.68 2.97
C TRP A 131 -20.67 4.35 3.83
N ASN A 132 -20.78 4.94 5.03
CA ASN A 132 -22.01 5.11 5.83
C ASN A 132 -22.87 3.85 6.14
N SER A 133 -22.51 2.67 5.64
CA SER A 133 -23.32 1.44 5.65
C SER A 133 -22.61 0.26 6.32
N THR A 134 -21.28 0.27 6.42
CA THR A 134 -20.51 -0.77 7.11
C THR A 134 -20.74 -0.81 8.62
N ASP A 135 -20.88 0.34 9.29
CA ASP A 135 -21.16 0.36 10.73
C ASP A 135 -22.51 -0.28 11.07
N LEU A 136 -23.52 -0.05 10.21
CA LEU A 136 -24.83 -0.69 10.34
C LEU A 136 -24.74 -2.18 10.03
N PHE A 137 -23.99 -2.56 8.99
CA PHE A 137 -23.76 -3.96 8.65
C PHE A 137 -23.12 -4.72 9.81
N ASP A 138 -22.06 -4.21 10.43
CA ASP A 138 -21.38 -4.91 11.53
C ASP A 138 -22.33 -5.20 12.71
N ASP A 139 -23.20 -4.25 13.05
CA ASP A 139 -24.23 -4.43 14.08
C ASP A 139 -25.25 -5.50 13.67
N TYR A 140 -25.74 -5.49 12.43
CA TYR A 140 -26.67 -6.50 11.92
C TYR A 140 -26.03 -7.89 11.86
N TYR A 141 -24.77 -7.98 11.42
CA TYR A 141 -24.04 -9.22 11.30
C TYR A 141 -23.78 -9.84 12.67
N LYS A 142 -23.46 -9.04 13.70
CA LYS A 142 -23.38 -9.51 15.10
C LYS A 142 -24.68 -10.11 15.59
N VAL A 143 -25.81 -9.46 15.32
CA VAL A 143 -27.13 -9.99 15.68
C VAL A 143 -27.38 -11.32 14.97
N TYR A 144 -27.07 -11.40 13.67
CA TYR A 144 -27.16 -12.65 12.90
C TYR A 144 -26.33 -13.78 13.53
N LEU A 145 -25.08 -13.51 13.95
CA LEU A 145 -24.23 -14.50 14.60
C LEU A 145 -24.81 -14.97 15.95
N LEU A 146 -25.32 -14.06 16.77
CA LEU A 146 -25.99 -14.40 18.04
C LEU A 146 -27.24 -15.24 17.81
N THR A 147 -28.06 -14.90 16.82
CA THR A 147 -29.24 -15.71 16.46
C THR A 147 -28.84 -17.10 16.00
N LYS A 148 -27.75 -17.24 15.25
CA LYS A 148 -27.24 -18.53 14.79
C LYS A 148 -26.69 -19.41 15.92
N GLU A 149 -26.17 -18.81 17.00
CA GLU A 149 -25.79 -19.55 18.21
C GLU A 149 -27.01 -20.15 18.94
N GLU A 150 -28.14 -19.41 18.97
CA GLU A 150 -29.39 -19.88 19.57
C GLU A 150 -30.17 -20.84 18.65
N GLU A 151 -30.13 -20.57 17.33
CA GLU A 151 -30.84 -21.26 16.27
C GLU A 151 -29.87 -21.64 15.12
N PRO A 152 -29.15 -22.78 15.21
CA PRO A 152 -28.11 -23.16 14.23
C PRO A 152 -28.58 -23.30 12.79
N ASP A 153 -29.87 -23.54 12.57
CA ASP A 153 -30.50 -23.65 11.25
C ASP A 153 -30.90 -22.28 10.65
N TYR A 154 -30.79 -21.19 11.42
CA TYR A 154 -31.04 -19.84 10.94
C TYR A 154 -29.97 -19.43 9.91
N TYR A 155 -30.44 -18.98 8.74
CA TYR A 155 -29.58 -18.52 7.65
C TYR A 155 -30.19 -17.28 7.01
N ASP A 156 -29.39 -16.23 6.93
CA ASP A 156 -29.74 -14.97 6.32
C ASP A 156 -28.88 -14.79 5.06
N GLU A 157 -29.48 -15.07 3.90
CA GLU A 157 -28.77 -15.03 2.60
C GLU A 157 -28.30 -13.62 2.24
N GLU A 158 -29.09 -12.59 2.59
CA GLU A 158 -28.80 -11.20 2.28
C GLU A 158 -27.58 -10.71 3.07
N LEU A 159 -27.52 -11.00 4.37
CA LEU A 159 -26.36 -10.66 5.19
C LEU A 159 -25.09 -11.43 4.79
N GLU A 160 -25.23 -12.66 4.32
CA GLU A 160 -24.09 -13.44 3.84
C GLU A 160 -23.54 -12.93 2.50
N ASP A 161 -24.39 -12.37 1.64
CA ASP A 161 -23.96 -11.70 0.43
C ASP A 161 -23.36 -10.32 0.72
N GLU A 162 -23.95 -9.53 1.62
CA GLU A 162 -23.37 -8.27 2.09
C GLU A 162 -22.00 -8.50 2.74
N PHE A 163 -21.81 -9.59 3.49
CA PHE A 163 -20.50 -9.97 4.01
C PHE A 163 -19.46 -10.13 2.89
N LYS A 164 -19.80 -10.83 1.80
CA LYS A 164 -18.89 -11.02 0.67
C LYS A 164 -18.56 -9.71 -0.04
N ASP A 165 -19.51 -8.77 -0.02
CA ASP A 165 -19.31 -7.45 -0.61
C ASP A 165 -18.43 -6.57 0.28
N TYR A 166 -18.60 -6.59 1.61
CA TYR A 166 -17.83 -5.73 2.51
C TYR A 166 -16.50 -6.34 2.95
N TYR A 167 -16.49 -7.62 3.32
CA TYR A 167 -15.35 -8.36 3.86
C TYR A 167 -14.75 -9.30 2.82
N ASN A 168 -14.42 -8.79 1.63
CA ASN A 168 -13.56 -9.51 0.69
C ASN A 168 -12.09 -9.08 0.83
N CYS A 169 -11.20 -9.87 0.23
CA CYS A 169 -9.75 -9.67 0.27
C CYS A 169 -9.33 -8.26 -0.17
N GLU A 170 -9.94 -7.73 -1.24
CA GLU A 170 -9.60 -6.41 -1.78
C GLU A 170 -10.05 -5.31 -0.82
N ASN A 171 -11.28 -5.37 -0.31
CA ASN A 171 -11.81 -4.36 0.59
C ASN A 171 -11.05 -4.32 1.93
N VAL A 172 -10.72 -5.48 2.52
CA VAL A 172 -9.87 -5.51 3.74
C VAL A 172 -8.51 -4.87 3.46
N TYR A 173 -7.91 -5.17 2.29
CA TYR A 173 -6.62 -4.61 1.92
C TYR A 173 -6.67 -3.08 1.70
N GLU A 174 -7.64 -2.59 0.93
CA GLU A 174 -7.78 -1.17 0.62
C GLU A 174 -8.22 -0.34 1.84
N SER A 175 -9.18 -0.84 2.63
CA SER A 175 -9.79 -0.08 3.71
C SER A 175 -8.96 -0.10 5.00
N VAL A 176 -8.33 -1.23 5.33
CA VAL A 176 -7.60 -1.39 6.60
C VAL A 176 -6.09 -1.37 6.39
N ILE A 177 -5.57 -2.12 5.41
CA ILE A 177 -4.12 -2.30 5.29
C ILE A 177 -3.46 -1.09 4.65
N LYS A 178 -4.04 -0.48 3.62
CA LYS A 178 -3.45 0.73 3.00
C LYS A 178 -3.52 1.98 3.88
N SER A 179 -4.48 2.04 4.80
CA SER A 179 -4.74 3.21 5.64
C SER A 179 -3.98 3.17 6.98
N THR A 180 -3.40 2.03 7.35
CA THR A 180 -2.70 1.83 8.63
C THR A 180 -1.19 2.07 8.54
N ASN A 181 -0.56 2.33 9.69
CA ASN A 181 0.89 2.54 9.79
C ASN A 181 1.66 1.21 9.86
N HIS A 182 2.98 1.27 9.77
CA HIS A 182 3.85 0.10 9.71
C HIS A 182 3.70 -0.84 10.93
N GLU A 183 3.69 -0.30 12.14
CA GLU A 183 3.56 -1.08 13.38
C GLU A 183 2.24 -1.87 13.42
N TRP A 184 1.14 -1.22 13.01
CA TRP A 184 -0.16 -1.86 12.92
C TRP A 184 -0.20 -2.94 11.84
N LYS A 185 0.47 -2.74 10.71
CA LYS A 185 0.60 -3.75 9.66
C LYS A 185 1.36 -4.99 10.14
N GLU A 186 2.41 -4.83 10.94
CA GLU A 186 3.14 -5.97 11.53
C GLU A 186 2.26 -6.75 12.51
N LEU A 187 1.46 -6.05 13.30
CA LEU A 187 0.50 -6.68 14.21
C LEU A 187 -0.57 -7.48 13.43
N ILE A 188 -1.18 -6.86 12.42
CA ILE A 188 -2.18 -7.51 11.57
C ILE A 188 -1.56 -8.73 10.86
N LEU A 189 -0.35 -8.61 10.32
CA LEU A 189 0.33 -9.74 9.69
C LEU A 189 0.51 -10.90 10.68
N SER A 190 0.95 -10.60 11.90
CA SER A 190 1.13 -11.62 12.95
C SER A 190 -0.19 -12.32 13.26
N GLN A 191 -1.29 -11.57 13.41
CA GLN A 191 -2.62 -12.13 13.67
C GLN A 191 -3.14 -12.98 12.51
N LEU A 192 -2.92 -12.57 11.26
CA LEU A 192 -3.33 -13.33 10.07
C LEU A 192 -2.51 -14.62 9.91
N LEU A 193 -1.23 -14.61 10.28
CA LEU A 193 -0.38 -15.81 10.29
C LEU A 193 -0.85 -16.79 11.36
N GLU A 194 -1.12 -16.32 12.58
CA GLU A 194 -1.69 -17.14 13.65
C GLU A 194 -3.05 -17.72 13.25
N LEU A 195 -3.86 -16.94 12.55
CA LEU A 195 -5.15 -17.38 12.03
C LEU A 195 -4.99 -18.51 11.00
N ALA A 196 -4.08 -18.34 10.03
CA ALA A 196 -3.80 -19.35 9.03
C ALA A 196 -3.30 -20.66 9.66
N ASP A 197 -2.41 -20.58 10.66
CA ASP A 197 -1.89 -21.74 11.40
C ASP A 197 -3.01 -22.46 12.17
N ARG A 198 -3.85 -21.70 12.90
CA ARG A 198 -5.01 -22.23 13.65
C ARG A 198 -5.94 -23.06 12.77
N HIS A 199 -6.13 -22.64 11.52
CA HIS A 199 -6.99 -23.31 10.54
C HIS A 199 -6.25 -24.30 9.64
N ASN A 200 -4.98 -24.61 9.92
CA ASN A 200 -4.12 -25.51 9.14
C ASN A 200 -4.04 -25.12 7.64
N LEU A 201 -4.16 -23.83 7.34
CA LEU A 201 -4.04 -23.31 5.99
C LEU A 201 -2.56 -23.26 5.64
N LYS A 202 -2.18 -23.98 4.57
CA LYS A 202 -0.80 -23.99 4.09
C LYS A 202 -0.41 -22.61 3.61
N ILE A 203 0.30 -21.89 4.46
CA ILE A 203 1.04 -20.69 4.07
C ILE A 203 2.06 -21.14 3.02
N THR A 204 1.87 -20.74 1.76
CA THR A 204 2.83 -21.02 0.70
C THR A 204 4.18 -20.40 1.05
N GLN A 205 5.30 -21.02 0.68
CA GLN A 205 6.66 -20.48 0.92
C GLN A 205 6.87 -19.03 0.40
N GLN A 206 6.01 -18.57 -0.51
CA GLN A 206 5.92 -17.17 -0.96
C GLN A 206 5.53 -16.16 0.14
N THR A 207 5.00 -16.61 1.26
CA THR A 207 4.62 -15.73 2.39
C THR A 207 5.76 -15.59 3.41
N GLU A 208 6.62 -16.61 3.55
CA GLU A 208 7.80 -16.57 4.44
C GLU A 208 9.00 -15.88 3.78
N MET A 209 9.29 -16.21 2.51
CA MET A 209 10.23 -15.45 1.70
C MET A 209 9.44 -14.41 0.93
N VAL A 210 9.78 -13.12 1.09
CA VAL A 210 9.37 -12.17 0.05
C VAL A 210 10.04 -12.65 -1.22
N ASP A 211 9.21 -13.18 -2.11
CA ASP A 211 9.63 -13.47 -3.45
C ASP A 211 9.96 -12.11 -4.09
N LEU A 212 11.26 -11.84 -4.24
CA LEU A 212 11.77 -10.68 -4.97
C LEU A 212 11.11 -10.59 -6.35
N SER A 213 10.65 -11.71 -6.91
CA SER A 213 9.88 -11.72 -8.16
C SER A 213 8.60 -10.87 -8.08
N ILE A 214 7.95 -10.75 -6.91
CA ILE A 214 6.76 -9.90 -6.70
C ILE A 214 7.15 -8.43 -6.80
N VAL A 215 8.23 -8.02 -6.12
CA VAL A 215 8.77 -6.65 -6.21
C VAL A 215 9.18 -6.35 -7.65
N LEU A 216 9.81 -7.32 -8.32
CA LEU A 216 10.24 -7.22 -9.72
C LEU A 216 9.08 -7.15 -10.73
N ASN A 217 7.87 -7.57 -10.36
CA ASN A 217 6.69 -7.52 -11.22
C ASN A 217 5.86 -6.24 -11.09
N GLU A 218 6.23 -5.30 -10.21
CA GLU A 218 5.50 -4.04 -10.08
C GLU A 218 5.61 -3.17 -11.35
N PRO A 219 4.50 -2.58 -11.85
CA PRO A 219 4.45 -1.91 -13.15
C PRO A 219 5.29 -0.62 -13.24
N ASN A 220 5.94 -0.18 -12.16
CA ASN A 220 6.78 1.01 -12.12
C ASN A 220 8.08 0.79 -11.33
N LEU A 221 8.61 -0.44 -11.28
CA LEU A 221 9.87 -0.67 -10.59
C LEU A 221 11.02 0.07 -11.29
N VAL A 222 11.67 0.98 -10.56
CA VAL A 222 12.79 1.80 -11.05
C VAL A 222 14.09 1.40 -10.35
N TYR A 223 15.13 1.11 -11.13
CA TYR A 223 16.49 0.89 -10.67
C TYR A 223 17.43 1.91 -11.31
N ASN A 224 18.23 2.62 -10.52
CA ASN A 224 19.11 3.70 -10.97
C ASN A 224 18.42 4.76 -11.86
N GLY A 225 17.17 5.10 -11.55
CA GLY A 225 16.41 6.10 -12.31
C GLY A 225 15.82 5.59 -13.64
N HIS A 226 15.97 4.30 -13.94
CA HIS A 226 15.39 3.66 -15.11
C HIS A 226 14.34 2.63 -14.71
N GLN A 227 13.18 2.67 -15.37
CA GLN A 227 12.20 1.60 -15.22
C GLN A 227 12.79 0.32 -15.80
N LEU A 228 12.78 -0.75 -15.01
CA LEU A 228 13.29 -2.04 -15.49
C LEU A 228 12.37 -2.57 -16.59
N THR A 229 12.97 -2.98 -17.70
CA THR A 229 12.28 -3.69 -18.76
C THR A 229 11.92 -5.10 -18.32
N THR A 230 10.94 -5.73 -18.96
CA THR A 230 10.57 -7.14 -18.71
C THR A 230 11.78 -8.07 -18.83
N GLN A 231 12.67 -7.78 -19.77
CA GLN A 231 13.88 -8.58 -20.00
C GLN A 231 14.90 -8.45 -18.88
N GLU A 232 15.07 -7.24 -18.31
CA GLU A 232 15.94 -7.01 -17.14
C GLU A 232 15.36 -7.64 -15.87
N VAL A 233 14.04 -7.54 -15.68
CA VAL A 233 13.33 -8.22 -14.61
C VAL A 233 13.57 -9.73 -14.67
N ASP A 234 13.42 -10.34 -15.84
CA ASP A 234 13.62 -11.79 -16.02
C ASP A 234 15.09 -12.18 -15.82
N MET A 235 16.04 -11.33 -16.22
CA MET A 235 17.46 -11.55 -15.95
C MET A 235 17.77 -11.54 -14.45
N VAL A 236 17.22 -10.58 -13.70
CA VAL A 236 17.39 -10.52 -12.23
C VAL A 236 16.79 -11.76 -11.56
N LYS A 237 15.58 -12.18 -11.98
CA LYS A 237 14.97 -13.43 -11.49
C LYS A 237 15.86 -14.65 -11.73
N HIS A 238 16.43 -14.77 -12.94
CA HIS A 238 17.35 -15.86 -13.27
C HIS A 238 18.62 -15.86 -12.41
N ILE A 239 19.22 -14.69 -12.16
CA ILE A 239 20.41 -14.56 -11.31
C ILE A 239 20.09 -14.95 -9.87
N LEU A 240 18.95 -14.50 -9.33
CA LEU A 240 18.50 -14.84 -7.99
C LEU A 240 18.28 -16.35 -7.83
N ASN A 241 17.59 -16.97 -8.79
CA ASN A 241 17.35 -18.42 -8.79
C ASN A 241 18.67 -19.22 -8.87
N ALA A 242 19.61 -18.79 -9.71
CA ALA A 242 20.93 -19.42 -9.80
C ALA A 242 21.74 -19.27 -8.51
N PHE A 243 21.63 -18.11 -7.84
CA PHE A 243 22.29 -17.86 -6.56
C PHE A 243 21.71 -18.73 -5.43
N VAL A 244 20.39 -18.89 -5.36
CA VAL A 244 19.73 -19.77 -4.39
C VAL A 244 20.14 -21.24 -4.63
N ALA A 245 20.08 -21.71 -5.88
CA ALA A 245 20.48 -23.06 -6.25
C ALA A 245 21.97 -23.36 -6.00
N SER A 246 22.82 -22.33 -5.93
CA SER A 246 24.24 -22.50 -5.61
C SER A 246 24.55 -22.63 -4.11
N LYS A 247 23.55 -22.43 -3.24
CA LYS A 247 23.67 -22.51 -1.78
C LYS A 247 23.08 -23.79 -1.18
N GLU A 248 22.42 -24.62 -1.99
CA GLU A 248 21.99 -25.99 -1.67
C GLU A 248 23.07 -27.01 -2.06
#